data_AF-A0A1N7L317-F1
#
_entry.id   AF-A0A1N7L317-F1
#
_cell.length_a   1.000
_cell.length_b   1.000
_cell.length_c   1.000
_cell.angle_alpha   90.00
_cell.angle_beta   90.00
_cell.angle_gamma   90.00
#
_symmetry.space_group_name_H-M   'P 1'
#
loop_
_entity.id
_entity.type
_entity.pdbx_description
1 polymer ?
#
loop_
_entity_poly.entity_id
_entity_poly.type
_entity_poly.pdbx_seq_one_letter_code
_entity_poly.pdbx_strand_id
1 'polypeptide(L)'
;MVTTAGEIAIWRRCYRDKQTGERWLLLDDALGLEPHRRLSPQLRSHAIAWATETSYRRAASLLHACVPEVSAMAIWEEPHLAKRETAQEAVVTDAEMTRKVEAAAS
;
A
#
# COMPACT_ATOMS: atom_id res chain seq x y z
N MET A 1 0.35 -11.78 -8.96
CA MET A 1 -0.03 -10.94 -7.79
C MET A 1 -0.81 -11.83 -6.85
N VAL A 2 -0.60 -11.72 -5.54
CA VAL A 2 -1.28 -12.54 -4.54
C VAL A 2 -2.45 -11.76 -3.95
N THR A 3 -3.61 -12.40 -3.88
CA THR A 3 -4.87 -11.84 -3.39
C THR A 3 -5.49 -12.75 -2.34
N THR A 4 -6.56 -12.31 -1.70
CA THR A 4 -7.35 -13.14 -0.79
C THR A 4 -7.99 -14.35 -1.47
N ALA A 5 -8.15 -14.32 -2.80
CA ALA A 5 -8.62 -15.45 -3.60
C ALA A 5 -7.49 -16.35 -4.12
N GLY A 6 -6.23 -16.10 -3.70
CA GLY A 6 -5.04 -16.79 -4.19
C GLY A 6 -4.23 -15.96 -5.19
N GLU A 7 -3.27 -16.61 -5.85
CA GLU A 7 -2.46 -15.98 -6.89
C GLU A 7 -3.25 -15.76 -8.18
N ILE A 8 -3.17 -14.54 -8.71
CA ILE A 8 -3.75 -14.17 -10.01
C ILE A 8 -2.71 -13.52 -10.92
N ALA A 9 -2.85 -13.79 -12.21
CA ALA A 9 -2.13 -13.10 -13.27
C ALA A 9 -3.10 -12.15 -14.01
N ILE A 10 -2.76 -10.87 -14.07
CA ILE A 10 -3.57 -9.84 -14.74
C ILE A 10 -2.79 -9.34 -15.96
N TRP A 11 -3.39 -9.45 -17.14
CA TRP A 11 -2.88 -8.81 -18.34
C TRP A 11 -3.33 -7.35 -18.35
N ARG A 12 -2.38 -6.41 -18.24
CA ARG A 12 -2.65 -4.97 -18.17
C ARG A 12 -2.38 -4.32 -19.52
N ARG A 13 -3.32 -3.51 -20.01
CA ARG A 13 -3.08 -2.66 -21.18
C ARG A 13 -2.36 -1.39 -20.74
N CYS A 14 -1.18 -1.16 -21.31
CA CYS A 14 -0.40 0.05 -21.10
C CYS A 14 -0.80 1.10 -22.13
N TYR A 15 -1.23 2.26 -21.64
CA TYR A 15 -1.51 3.42 -22.45
C TYR A 15 -0.34 4.39 -22.37
N ARG A 16 -0.18 5.18 -23.42
CA ARG A 16 0.80 6.25 -23.46
C ARG A 16 0.07 7.56 -23.70
N ASP A 17 0.28 8.52 -22.79
CA ASP A 17 -0.15 9.88 -23.02
C ASP A 17 0.65 10.47 -24.19
N LYS A 18 -0.05 11.05 -25.16
CA LYS A 18 0.56 11.56 -26.40
C LYS A 18 1.26 12.91 -26.20
N GLN A 19 0.87 13.67 -25.19
CA GLN A 19 1.40 15.00 -24.88
C GLN A 19 2.58 14.90 -23.90
N THR A 20 2.42 14.17 -22.80
CA THR A 20 3.46 14.06 -21.76
C THR A 20 4.43 12.91 -22.04
N GLY A 21 4.01 11.93 -22.86
CA GLY A 21 4.80 10.73 -23.13
C GLY A 21 4.77 9.70 -21.99
N GLU A 22 4.08 9.98 -20.90
CA GLU A 22 3.97 9.10 -19.74
C GLU A 22 3.17 7.84 -20.05
N ARG A 23 3.48 6.76 -19.32
CA ARG A 23 2.80 5.47 -19.45
C ARG A 23 1.84 5.27 -18.29
N TRP A 24 0.58 4.98 -18.60
CA TRP A 24 -0.45 4.72 -17.61
C TRP A 24 -1.06 3.33 -17.75
N LEU A 25 -1.24 2.69 -16.61
CA LEU A 25 -1.94 1.42 -16.46
C LEU A 25 -3.28 1.72 -15.80
N LEU A 26 -4.27 2.12 -16.60
CA LEU A 26 -5.58 2.57 -16.08
C LEU A 26 -6.27 1.55 -15.18
N LEU A 27 -6.01 0.25 -15.39
CA LEU A 27 -6.55 -0.82 -14.55
C LEU A 27 -5.97 -0.77 -13.14
N ASP A 28 -4.71 -0.35 -12.99
CA ASP A 28 -4.06 -0.23 -11.69
C ASP A 28 -4.67 0.92 -10.90
N ASP A 29 -4.90 2.06 -11.55
CA ASP A 29 -5.56 3.21 -10.93
C ASP A 29 -6.99 2.86 -10.49
N ALA A 30 -7.76 2.19 -11.35
CA ALA A 30 -9.14 1.78 -11.06
C ALA A 30 -9.23 0.77 -9.90
N LEU A 31 -8.20 -0.05 -9.70
CA LEU A 31 -8.13 -1.06 -8.65
C LEU A 31 -7.31 -0.62 -7.43
N GLY A 32 -6.76 0.59 -7.44
CA GLY A 32 -5.84 1.08 -6.41
C GLY A 32 -4.57 0.23 -6.27
N LEU A 33 -4.10 -0.38 -7.36
CA LEU A 33 -2.90 -1.21 -7.36
C LEU A 33 -1.67 -0.32 -7.50
N GLU A 34 -0.82 -0.34 -6.48
CA GLU A 34 0.49 0.29 -6.59
C GLU A 34 1.40 -0.50 -7.58
N PRO A 35 2.22 0.21 -8.38
CA PRO A 35 3.19 -0.44 -9.25
C PRO A 35 4.14 -1.37 -8.50
N HIS A 36 4.48 -2.49 -9.13
CA HIS A 36 5.45 -3.49 -8.62
C HIS A 36 5.11 -4.15 -7.27
N ARG A 37 3.87 -4.02 -6.79
CA ARG A 37 3.43 -4.70 -5.55
C ARG A 37 3.02 -6.14 -5.80
N ARG A 38 3.44 -7.00 -4.86
CA ARG A 38 3.14 -8.43 -4.90
C ARG A 38 1.79 -8.76 -4.27
N LEU A 39 1.37 -8.02 -3.25
CA LEU A 39 0.11 -8.22 -2.54
C LEU A 39 -0.96 -7.25 -3.04
N SER A 40 -2.20 -7.73 -3.18
CA SER A 40 -3.35 -6.83 -3.35
C SER A 40 -3.49 -5.88 -2.15
N PRO A 41 -4.07 -4.68 -2.33
CA PRO A 41 -4.23 -3.69 -1.27
C PRO A 41 -4.90 -4.27 -0.01
N GLN A 42 -5.98 -5.03 -0.17
CA GLN A 42 -6.69 -5.64 0.95
C GLN A 42 -5.82 -6.66 1.72
N LEU A 43 -5.16 -7.56 0.99
CA LEU A 43 -4.29 -8.56 1.61
C LEU A 43 -3.09 -7.91 2.31
N ARG A 44 -2.57 -6.82 1.74
CA ARG A 44 -1.50 -6.00 2.32
C ARG A 44 -1.95 -5.38 3.65
N SER A 45 -3.13 -4.76 3.71
CA SER A 45 -3.66 -4.18 4.95
C SER A 45 -3.76 -5.22 6.06
N HIS A 46 -4.26 -6.41 5.74
CA HIS A 46 -4.29 -7.52 6.71
C HIS A 46 -2.87 -7.93 7.13
N ALA A 47 -1.97 -8.17 6.18
CA ALA A 47 -0.60 -8.57 6.46
C ALA A 47 0.14 -7.58 7.38
N ILE A 48 -0.07 -6.28 7.18
CA ILE A 48 0.50 -5.23 8.04
C ILE A 48 -0.12 -5.30 9.45
N ALA A 49 -1.45 -5.37 9.57
CA ALA A 49 -2.11 -5.43 10.89
C ALA A 49 -1.64 -6.62 11.74
N TRP A 50 -1.57 -7.80 11.14
CA TRP A 50 -1.06 -9.00 11.82
C TRP A 50 0.44 -8.90 12.14
N ALA A 51 1.22 -8.28 11.27
CA ALA A 51 2.65 -8.09 11.48
C ALA A 51 2.96 -7.08 12.60
N THR A 52 2.14 -6.04 12.76
CA THR A 52 2.29 -5.05 13.86
C THR A 52 1.98 -5.64 15.23
N GLU A 53 1.05 -6.59 15.30
CA GLU A 53 0.68 -7.26 16.55
C GLU A 53 1.61 -8.44 16.89
N THR A 54 2.33 -8.98 15.91
CA THR A 54 3.11 -10.21 16.06
C THR A 54 4.52 -10.09 15.44
N SER A 55 4.88 -10.98 14.54
CA SER A 55 6.10 -10.93 13.72
C SER A 55 5.76 -11.30 12.28
N TYR A 56 6.56 -10.86 11.31
CA TYR A 56 6.32 -11.18 9.89
C TYR A 56 6.17 -12.69 9.61
N ARG A 57 6.97 -13.51 10.30
CA ARG A 57 6.88 -14.98 10.18
C ARG A 57 5.54 -15.51 10.71
N ARG A 58 5.11 -15.01 11.87
CA ARG A 58 3.84 -15.41 12.50
C ARG A 58 2.64 -14.94 11.67
N ALA A 59 2.67 -13.70 11.19
CA ALA A 59 1.66 -13.13 10.31
C ALA A 59 1.53 -13.93 9.00
N ALA A 60 2.65 -14.31 8.38
CA ALA A 60 2.63 -15.19 7.21
C ALA A 60 2.04 -16.57 7.54
N SER A 61 2.40 -17.18 8.67
CA SER A 61 1.80 -18.46 9.08
C SER A 61 0.29 -18.38 9.29
N LEU A 62 -0.22 -17.26 9.83
CA LEU A 62 -1.66 -17.05 10.01
C LEU A 62 -2.36 -16.84 8.66
N LEU A 63 -1.76 -16.05 7.76
CA LEU A 63 -2.32 -15.82 6.42
C LEU A 63 -2.24 -17.05 5.52
N HIS A 64 -1.26 -17.93 5.73
CA HIS A 64 -1.08 -19.15 4.96
C HIS A 64 -2.29 -20.09 5.02
N ALA A 65 -3.08 -20.03 6.11
CA ALA A 65 -4.32 -20.80 6.23
C ALA A 65 -5.38 -20.41 5.19
N CYS A 66 -5.36 -19.14 4.73
CA CYS A 66 -6.32 -18.63 3.76
C CYS A 66 -5.68 -18.42 2.37
N VAL A 67 -4.40 -18.06 2.34
CA VAL A 67 -3.64 -17.71 1.12
C VAL A 67 -2.24 -18.30 1.23
N PRO A 68 -2.04 -19.54 0.73
CA PRO A 68 -0.77 -20.26 0.88
C PRO A 68 0.45 -19.56 0.28
N GLU A 69 0.24 -18.71 -0.72
CA GLU A 69 1.27 -18.04 -1.50
C GLU A 69 1.91 -16.84 -0.76
N VAL A 70 1.38 -16.45 0.40
CA VAL A 70 1.94 -15.38 1.22
C VAL A 70 3.13 -15.88 2.02
N SER A 71 4.33 -15.37 1.67
CA SER A 71 5.55 -15.62 2.43
C SER A 71 5.84 -14.49 3.42
N ALA A 72 6.62 -14.78 4.47
CA ALA A 72 7.10 -13.75 5.40
C ALA A 72 7.92 -12.65 4.70
N MET A 73 8.64 -13.01 3.63
CA MET A 73 9.40 -12.05 2.82
C MET A 73 8.45 -11.11 2.05
N ALA A 74 7.37 -11.65 1.49
CA ALA A 74 6.36 -10.83 0.80
C ALA A 74 5.72 -9.81 1.75
N ILE A 75 5.52 -10.16 3.03
CA ILE A 75 5.03 -9.20 4.05
C ILE A 75 6.13 -8.19 4.42
N TRP A 76 7.38 -8.64 4.55
CA TRP A 76 8.52 -7.78 4.89
C TRP A 76 8.86 -6.75 3.80
N GLU A 77 8.50 -6.98 2.54
CA GLU A 77 8.67 -6.01 1.44
C GLU A 77 7.64 -4.85 1.50
N GLU A 78 6.58 -4.98 2.29
CA GLU A 78 5.47 -4.03 2.41
C GLU A 78 5.53 -2.92 3.50
N PRO A 79 6.40 -2.92 4.53
CA PRO A 79 6.28 -2.06 5.72
C PRO A 79 6.92 -0.68 5.60
N HIS A 80 7.59 -0.34 4.49
CA HIS A 80 8.36 0.92 4.38
C HIS A 80 7.60 2.12 3.79
N LEU A 81 6.30 2.00 3.49
CA LEU A 81 5.46 3.12 3.05
C LEU A 81 4.54 3.69 4.15
N ALA A 82 4.09 2.86 5.11
CA ALA A 82 3.22 3.33 6.20
C ALA A 82 3.92 4.40 7.09
N LYS A 83 5.23 4.26 7.33
CA LYS A 83 6.01 5.28 8.05
C LYS A 83 6.11 6.62 7.32
N ARG A 84 5.89 6.65 6.00
CA ARG A 84 5.91 7.87 5.19
C ARG A 84 4.54 8.56 5.15
N GLU A 85 3.46 7.79 5.20
CA GLU A 85 2.09 8.32 5.28
C GLU A 85 1.80 8.88 6.66
N THR A 86 2.16 8.19 7.75
CA THR A 86 1.99 8.75 9.11
C THR A 86 2.93 9.94 9.35
N ALA A 87 4.12 9.96 8.74
CA ALA A 87 5.00 11.12 8.77
C ALA A 87 4.47 12.29 7.92
N GLN A 88 3.83 12.03 6.77
CA GLN A 88 3.18 13.07 5.97
C GLN A 88 1.92 13.60 6.62
N GLU A 89 1.07 12.76 7.20
CA GLU A 89 -0.13 13.20 7.94
C GLU A 89 0.23 13.98 9.19
N ALA A 90 1.26 13.58 9.94
CA ALA A 90 1.78 14.34 11.09
C ALA A 90 2.38 15.70 10.66
N VAL A 91 3.11 15.75 9.54
CA VAL A 91 3.65 17.01 9.00
C VAL A 91 2.54 17.94 8.50
N VAL A 92 1.48 17.39 7.88
CA VAL A 92 0.35 18.16 7.38
C VAL A 92 -0.49 18.71 8.53
N THR A 93 -0.74 17.92 9.58
CA THR A 93 -1.49 18.39 10.77
C THR A 93 -0.75 19.47 11.57
N ASP A 94 0.57 19.37 11.72
CA ASP A 94 1.39 20.42 12.36
C ASP A 94 1.40 21.73 11.53
N ALA A 95 1.48 21.63 10.20
CA ALA A 95 1.42 22.77 9.30
C ALA A 95 0.03 23.45 9.28
N GLU A 96 -1.05 22.69 9.45
CA GLU A 96 -2.41 23.21 9.55
C GLU A 96 -2.69 23.88 10.91
N MET A 97 -2.16 23.33 12.01
CA MET A 97 -2.27 23.93 13.34
C MET A 97 -1.54 25.27 13.42
N THR A 98 -0.31 25.35 12.92
CA THR A 98 0.49 26.59 12.93
C THR A 98 -0.19 27.73 12.16
N ARG A 99 -0.82 27.41 11.01
CA ARG A 99 -1.54 28.40 10.19
C ARG A 99 -2.81 28.93 10.87
N LYS A 100 -3.51 28.11 11.66
CA LYS A 100 -4.70 28.53 12.42
C LYS A 100 -4.35 29.43 13.61
N VAL A 101 -3.22 29.20 14.27
CA VAL A 101 -2.75 30.03 15.38
C VAL A 101 -2.38 31.44 14.89
N GLU A 102 -1.70 31.55 13.75
CA GLU A 102 -1.31 32.84 13.17
C GLU A 102 -2.52 33.65 12.68
N ALA A 103 -3.53 32.99 12.10
CA ALA A 103 -4.77 33.65 11.66
C ALA A 103 -5.66 34.13 12.82
N ALA A 104 -5.56 33.54 14.01
CA ALA A 104 -6.30 33.95 15.20
C ALA A 104 -5.62 35.10 15.98
N ALA A 105 -4.39 35.47 15.60
CA ALA A 105 -3.61 36.54 16.21
C ALA A 105 -3.69 37.89 15.45
N SER A 106 -4.48 37.96 14.36
CA SER A 106 -4.86 39.18 13.63
C SER A 106 -6.32 39.54 13.90
#